data_AF-A0A8T4A684-F1
#
_entry.id   AF-A0A8T4A684-F1
#
_cell.length_a   1.000
_cell.length_b   1.000
_cell.length_c   1.000
_cell.angle_alpha   90.00
_cell.angle_beta   90.00
_cell.angle_gamma   90.00
#
_symmetry.space_group_name_H-M   'P 1'
#
loop_
_entity.id
_entity.type
_entity.pdbx_description
1 polymer ?
#
loop_
_entity_poly.entity_id
_entity_poly.type
_entity_poly.pdbx_seq_one_letter_code
_entity_poly.pdbx_strand_id
1 'polypeptide(L)'
;MGWLKDLFKGPEQQEEEYIEVVDATPPPPPPPKPAPQPFRCNGCGRKAMDSGSAACSACNKKFCPVCLEPKRHTCRGKRSY
;
A
#
# COMPACT_ATOMS: atom_id res chain seq x y z
N MET A 1 -7.33 43.30 66.69
CA MET A 1 -6.79 43.51 65.33
C MET A 1 -5.32 43.09 65.30
N GLY A 2 -4.89 42.32 64.31
CA GLY A 2 -3.50 42.41 63.81
C GLY A 2 -2.52 41.24 64.01
N TRP A 3 -2.82 40.02 63.56
CA TRP A 3 -1.77 38.98 63.40
C TRP A 3 -1.86 38.15 62.11
N LEU A 4 -2.71 38.55 61.15
CA LEU A 4 -3.00 37.77 59.93
C LEU A 4 -2.30 38.30 58.66
N LYS A 5 -1.07 38.83 58.76
CA LYS A 5 -0.43 39.53 57.64
C LYS A 5 0.81 38.84 57.05
N ASP A 6 1.37 37.84 57.70
CA ASP A 6 2.69 37.32 57.32
C ASP A 6 2.67 35.88 56.77
N LEU A 7 1.50 35.35 56.43
CA LEU A 7 1.36 34.03 55.80
C LEU A 7 1.25 34.06 54.27
N PHE A 8 1.53 35.21 53.64
CA PHE A 8 1.60 35.36 52.18
C PHE A 8 3.00 35.82 51.78
N LYS A 9 4.00 35.02 52.11
CA LYS A 9 5.34 35.09 51.51
C LYS A 9 5.49 33.86 50.62
N GLY A 10 5.56 34.09 49.31
CA GLY A 10 5.40 33.12 48.21
C GLY A 10 6.36 31.93 48.23
N PRO A 11 6.14 30.98 47.31
CA PRO A 11 6.72 31.11 45.96
C PRO A 11 5.63 31.04 44.88
N GLU A 12 5.68 31.90 43.86
CA GLU A 12 6.47 31.70 42.63
C GLU A 12 5.95 30.50 41.82
N GLN A 13 5.61 30.79 40.56
CA GLN A 13 5.42 29.81 39.48
C GLN A 13 4.14 28.97 39.53
N GLN A 14 3.04 29.56 39.04
CA GLN A 14 2.17 28.81 38.14
C GLN A 14 2.11 29.60 36.84
N GLU A 15 3.19 29.45 36.07
CA GLU A 15 3.08 29.47 34.62
C GLU A 15 2.04 28.39 34.31
N GLU A 16 0.81 28.84 34.01
CA GLU A 16 -0.18 28.01 33.34
C GLU A 16 0.44 27.64 32.01
N GLU A 17 1.25 26.57 32.03
CA GLU A 17 1.63 25.81 30.85
C GLU A 17 0.30 25.35 30.25
N TYR A 18 -0.20 26.17 29.33
CA TYR A 18 -1.34 25.87 28.49
C TYR A 18 -0.88 24.68 27.65
N ILE A 19 -1.10 23.47 28.17
CA ILE A 19 -0.94 22.24 27.40
C ILE A 19 -2.01 22.36 26.31
N GLU A 20 -1.62 22.92 25.16
CA GLU A 20 -2.35 22.75 23.92
C GLU A 20 -2.41 21.24 23.70
N VAL A 21 -3.51 20.65 24.13
CA VAL A 21 -3.89 19.29 23.74
C VAL A 21 -4.19 19.39 22.27
N VAL A 22 -3.14 19.32 21.45
CA VAL A 22 -3.25 19.04 20.03
C VAL A 22 -3.94 17.69 20.00
N ASP A 23 -5.21 17.68 19.60
CA ASP A 23 -5.98 16.48 19.32
C ASP A 23 -5.18 15.72 18.25
N ALA A 24 -4.30 14.83 18.71
CA ALA A 24 -3.49 14.01 17.86
C ALA A 24 -4.37 12.86 17.36
N THR A 25 -5.43 13.19 16.62
CA THR A 25 -6.21 12.19 15.92
C THR A 25 -5.26 11.56 14.89
N PRO A 26 -4.95 10.26 15.00
CA PRO A 26 -4.09 9.62 14.03
C PRO A 26 -4.76 9.74 12.65
N PRO A 27 -3.99 9.96 11.58
CA PRO A 27 -4.55 10.01 10.24
C PRO A 27 -5.28 8.69 9.95
N PRO A 28 -6.39 8.72 9.19
CA PRO A 28 -7.10 7.52 8.84
C PRO A 28 -6.17 6.52 8.13
N PRO A 29 -6.40 5.20 8.29
CA PRO A 29 -5.57 4.20 7.64
C PRO A 29 -5.61 4.36 6.11
N PRO A 30 -4.52 4.01 5.42
CA PRO A 30 -4.48 4.06 3.97
C PRO A 30 -5.54 3.15 3.35
N PRO A 31 -6.08 3.49 2.16
CA PRO A 31 -7.02 2.64 1.46
C PRO A 31 -6.39 1.28 1.11
N PRO A 32 -7.21 0.21 1.01
CA PRO A 32 -6.72 -1.11 0.61
C PRO A 32 -6.15 -1.08 -0.82
N LYS A 33 -5.12 -1.89 -1.06
CA LYS A 33 -4.55 -2.07 -2.40
C LYS A 33 -5.56 -2.76 -3.33
N PRO A 34 -5.61 -2.42 -4.62
CA PRO A 34 -6.43 -3.12 -5.59
C PRO A 34 -6.12 -4.62 -5.61
N ALA A 35 -7.15 -5.45 -5.67
CA ALA A 35 -6.99 -6.88 -5.86
C ALA A 35 -6.38 -7.16 -7.26
N PRO A 36 -5.51 -8.18 -7.39
CA PRO A 36 -4.99 -8.59 -8.68
C PRO A 36 -6.15 -9.05 -9.57
N GLN A 37 -6.23 -8.48 -10.77
CA GLN A 37 -7.27 -8.83 -11.72
C GLN A 37 -6.93 -10.13 -12.45
N PRO A 38 -7.89 -11.05 -12.63
CA PRO A 38 -7.67 -12.23 -13.44
C PRO A 38 -7.53 -11.83 -14.91
N PHE A 39 -6.57 -12.41 -15.62
CA PHE A 39 -6.44 -12.28 -17.07
C PHE A 39 -6.75 -13.60 -17.76
N ARG A 40 -7.01 -13.56 -19.07
CA ARG A 40 -7.25 -14.75 -19.88
C ARG A 40 -5.97 -15.18 -20.58
N CYS A 41 -5.53 -16.42 -20.34
CA CYS A 41 -4.35 -16.97 -20.99
C CYS A 41 -4.61 -17.15 -22.50
N ASN A 42 -3.70 -16.65 -23.34
CA ASN A 42 -3.80 -16.78 -24.80
C ASN A 42 -3.53 -18.21 -25.31
N GLY A 43 -2.92 -19.09 -24.50
CA GLY A 43 -2.60 -20.47 -24.89
C GLY A 43 -3.74 -21.45 -24.62
N CYS A 44 -4.31 -21.40 -23.41
CA CYS A 44 -5.35 -22.35 -22.95
C CYS A 44 -6.72 -21.72 -22.69
N GLY A 45 -6.87 -20.40 -22.84
CA GLY A 45 -8.14 -19.68 -22.62
C GLY A 45 -8.61 -19.60 -21.16
N ARG A 46 -7.86 -20.21 -20.23
CA ARG A 46 -8.19 -20.21 -18.79
C ARG A 46 -7.92 -18.85 -18.16
N LYS A 47 -8.73 -18.50 -17.16
CA LYS A 47 -8.48 -17.36 -16.29
C LYS A 47 -7.31 -17.70 -15.37
N ALA A 48 -6.31 -16.83 -15.30
CA ALA A 48 -5.15 -16.96 -14.42
C ALA A 48 -4.93 -15.64 -13.67
N MET A 49 -4.30 -15.71 -12.50
CA MET A 49 -3.90 -14.53 -11.73
C MET A 49 -2.57 -14.01 -12.25
N ASP A 50 -2.36 -12.69 -12.17
CA ASP A 50 -1.11 -12.05 -12.62
C ASP A 50 0.14 -12.64 -11.96
N SER A 51 0.02 -13.21 -10.76
CA SER A 51 1.08 -13.90 -10.03
C SER A 51 1.71 -15.03 -10.85
N GLY A 52 2.90 -14.78 -11.42
CA GLY A 52 3.66 -15.75 -12.23
C GLY A 52 3.32 -15.73 -13.73
N SER A 53 2.58 -14.73 -14.19
CA SER A 53 2.25 -14.55 -15.60
C SER A 53 3.32 -13.72 -16.27
N ALA A 54 3.77 -14.13 -17.46
CA ALA A 54 4.65 -13.31 -18.27
C ALA A 54 4.05 -13.09 -19.66
N ALA A 55 4.43 -11.98 -20.26
CA ALA A 55 4.23 -11.76 -21.68
C ALA A 55 5.29 -12.54 -22.46
N CYS A 56 4.88 -13.25 -23.50
CA CYS A 56 5.85 -13.81 -24.43
C CYS A 56 6.50 -12.67 -25.22
N SER A 57 7.82 -12.49 -25.10
CA SER A 57 8.55 -11.41 -25.78
C SER A 57 8.45 -11.45 -27.31
N ALA A 58 8.12 -12.60 -27.89
CA ALA A 58 8.00 -12.74 -29.34
C ALA A 58 6.62 -12.29 -29.87
N CYS A 59 5.53 -12.52 -29.13
CA CYS A 59 4.17 -12.21 -29.61
C CYS A 59 3.40 -11.20 -28.73
N ASN A 60 4.03 -10.64 -27.70
CA ASN A 60 3.47 -9.68 -26.73
C ASN A 60 2.13 -10.11 -26.09
N LYS A 61 1.81 -11.41 -26.14
CA LYS A 61 0.62 -11.98 -25.51
C LYS A 61 0.94 -12.48 -24.12
N LYS A 62 -0.02 -12.31 -23.20
CA LYS A 62 0.07 -12.79 -21.82
C LYS A 62 -0.33 -14.25 -21.73
N PHE A 63 0.51 -15.05 -21.07
CA PHE A 63 0.30 -16.47 -20.87
C PHE A 63 0.42 -16.81 -19.38
N CYS A 64 -0.30 -17.85 -18.96
CA CYS A 64 -0.07 -18.48 -17.66
C CYS A 64 1.32 -19.13 -17.64
N PRO A 65 1.92 -19.38 -16.46
CA PRO A 65 3.27 -19.96 -16.35
C PRO A 65 3.41 -21.29 -17.12
N VAL A 66 2.33 -22.05 -17.22
CA VAL A 66 2.28 -23.33 -17.95
C VAL A 66 2.31 -23.14 -19.47
N CYS A 67 1.70 -22.09 -20.00
CA CYS A 67 1.60 -21.85 -21.45
C CYS A 67 2.65 -20.87 -21.96
N LEU A 68 3.41 -20.23 -21.08
CA LEU A 68 4.45 -19.26 -21.44
C LEU A 68 5.58 -19.90 -22.25
N GLU A 69 5.87 -21.18 -22.02
CA GLU A 69 6.88 -21.88 -22.80
C GLU A 69 6.56 -21.77 -24.30
N PRO A 70 7.52 -21.35 -25.15
CA PRO A 70 7.29 -21.15 -26.58
C PRO A 70 6.87 -22.43 -27.31
N LYS A 71 7.13 -23.61 -26.73
CA LYS A 71 6.66 -24.91 -27.25
C LYS A 71 5.19 -25.21 -26.93
N ARG A 72 4.57 -24.49 -25.97
CA ARG A 72 3.23 -24.76 -25.44
C ARG A 72 2.16 -23.79 -25.94
N HIS A 73 2.52 -22.87 -26.82
CA HIS A 73 1.58 -22.03 -27.55
C HIS A 73 2.06 -21.82 -28.98
N THR A 74 1.14 -21.59 -29.91
CA THR A 74 1.48 -21.23 -31.29
C THR A 74 1.99 -19.79 -31.32
N CYS A 75 3.24 -19.61 -30.90
CA CYS A 75 3.89 -18.31 -30.90
C CYS A 75 4.05 -17.83 -32.35
N ARG A 76 3.13 -16.98 -32.80
CA ARG A 76 3.17 -16.37 -34.13
C ARG A 76 4.22 -15.26 -34.27
N GLY A 77 5.04 -15.07 -33.23
CA GLY A 77 5.94 -13.92 -33.06
C GLY A 77 7.18 -13.92 -33.95
N LYS A 78 7.82 -15.07 -34.20
CA LYS A 78 8.95 -15.17 -35.13
C LYS A 78 9.06 -16.58 -35.70
N ARG A 79 8.61 -16.77 -36.94
CA ARG A 79 9.28 -17.67 -37.87
C ARG A 79 10.28 -16.78 -38.62
N SER A 80 11.38 -16.43 -37.97
CA SER A 80 12.54 -15.90 -38.71
C SER A 80 13.26 -17.12 -39.27
N TYR A 81 13.39 -17.10 -40.61
CA TYR A 81 14.13 -18.04 -41.43
C TYR A 81 15.52 -18.34 -40.87
#